data_AF-A0A2W0CCM5-F1
#
_entry.id   AF-A0A2W0CCM5-F1
#
_cell.length_a   1.000
_cell.length_b   1.000
_cell.length_c   1.000
_cell.angle_alpha   90.00
_cell.angle_beta   90.00
_cell.angle_gamma   90.00
#
_symmetry.space_group_name_H-M   'P 1'
#
loop_
_entity.id
_entity.type
_entity.pdbx_description
1 polymer ?
#
loop_
_entity_poly.entity_id
_entity_poly.type
_entity_poly.pdbx_seq_one_letter_code
_entity_poly.pdbx_strand_id
1 'polypeptide(L)'
;MRATLYYRGKLSSCNYDCPYCPFSKTVDSKETLETDEQQLRQFVDWVKAQEEVGHELSIFFNPYGEALVRRWYREAMVELSHMRHVHKIAVQTNLSVKLDWARELNSGTAAFWGTYHPRETKESSFIKQCLTLREMGLEFSVGTVGLRSAFPAIQSMREALPDDIYMWINAFKDKPNYYEPEEVAYLRSIDPLFEGNLRDYESYGKGCAAGSEVFYVQGSGHVKRCYKDRRIIGHLYRDGLEKLSADRPCRMKKCGCYIGYIHMTDSPFREIYGRGLLERNPESAVMTR
;
A
#
# COMPACT_ATOMS: atom_id res chain seq x y z
N MET A 1 -22.58 -0.72 -2.68
CA MET A 1 -21.91 0.12 -1.66
C MET A 1 -20.52 0.52 -2.10
N ARG A 2 -19.90 1.56 -1.52
CA ARG A 2 -18.50 1.92 -1.76
C ARG A 2 -17.59 1.26 -0.72
N ALA A 3 -16.54 0.57 -1.15
CA ALA A 3 -15.62 -0.10 -0.24
C ALA A 3 -14.16 -0.08 -0.71
N THR A 4 -13.25 -0.04 0.26
CA THR A 4 -11.81 -0.23 0.06
C THR A 4 -11.39 -1.58 0.60
N LEU A 5 -10.73 -2.40 -0.23
CA LEU A 5 -10.28 -3.75 0.12
C LEU A 5 -8.76 -3.81 0.12
N TYR A 6 -8.17 -3.96 1.31
CA TYR A 6 -6.77 -4.35 1.46
C TYR A 6 -6.70 -5.86 1.32
N TYR A 7 -6.11 -6.36 0.25
CA TYR A 7 -5.98 -7.80 0.02
C TYR A 7 -4.54 -8.27 0.31
N ARG A 8 -4.45 -9.33 1.11
CA ARG A 8 -3.19 -10.04 1.40
C ARG A 8 -3.38 -11.54 1.24
N GLY A 9 -2.72 -12.11 0.22
CA GLY A 9 -2.64 -13.55 0.00
C GLY A 9 -1.76 -14.28 1.00
N LYS A 10 -1.42 -15.53 0.68
CA LYS A 10 -0.49 -16.38 1.45
C LYS A 10 0.98 -16.07 1.17
N LEU A 11 1.28 -15.34 0.11
CA LEU A 11 2.64 -14.99 -0.28
C LEU A 11 3.41 -14.30 0.87
N SER A 12 4.55 -14.87 1.23
CA SER A 12 5.47 -14.34 2.24
C SER A 12 6.89 -14.10 1.72
N SER A 13 7.23 -14.69 0.56
CA SER A 13 8.54 -14.57 -0.09
C SER A 13 8.75 -13.26 -0.85
N CYS A 14 9.94 -12.69 -0.72
CA CYS A 14 10.44 -11.55 -1.48
C CYS A 14 11.75 -11.91 -2.18
N ASN A 15 12.09 -11.18 -3.23
CA ASN A 15 13.37 -11.27 -3.92
C ASN A 15 14.45 -10.35 -3.31
N TYR A 16 14.13 -9.62 -2.24
CA TYR A 16 15.05 -8.80 -1.42
C TYR A 16 15.16 -9.38 0.00
N ASP A 17 16.29 -9.12 0.66
CA ASP A 17 16.58 -9.57 2.05
C ASP A 17 16.87 -8.39 2.99
N CYS A 18 15.98 -7.41 2.97
CA CYS A 18 16.11 -6.19 3.78
C CYS A 18 16.22 -6.53 5.28
N PRO A 19 17.29 -6.12 6.00
CA PRO A 19 17.51 -6.53 7.40
C PRO A 19 16.46 -5.98 8.39
N TYR A 20 15.76 -4.90 8.01
CA TYR A 20 14.67 -4.31 8.78
C TYR A 20 13.29 -4.88 8.42
N CYS A 21 13.19 -5.77 7.44
CA CYS A 21 11.90 -6.35 7.04
C CYS A 21 11.46 -7.40 8.07
N PRO A 22 10.25 -7.26 8.65
CA PRO A 22 9.73 -8.24 9.59
C PRO A 22 9.04 -9.43 8.89
N PHE A 23 8.88 -9.41 7.57
CA PHE A 23 7.94 -10.27 6.85
C PHE A 23 8.59 -11.30 5.92
N SER A 24 9.55 -10.88 5.09
CA SER A 24 10.14 -11.76 4.08
C SER A 24 11.48 -12.32 4.58
N LYS A 25 11.42 -13.48 5.23
CA LYS A 25 12.62 -14.27 5.61
C LYS A 25 12.55 -15.71 5.11
N THR A 26 11.58 -16.02 4.26
CA THR A 26 11.22 -17.39 3.89
C THR A 26 11.01 -17.52 2.39
N VAL A 27 11.43 -18.65 1.84
CA VAL A 27 11.07 -19.07 0.48
C VAL A 27 9.78 -19.86 0.58
N ASP A 28 8.74 -19.42 -0.14
CA ASP A 28 7.45 -20.11 -0.15
C ASP A 28 7.56 -21.46 -0.89
N SER A 29 6.92 -22.49 -0.35
CA SER A 29 6.81 -23.79 -1.01
C SER A 29 5.92 -23.71 -2.25
N LYS A 30 6.06 -24.69 -3.17
CA LYS A 30 5.18 -24.81 -4.35
C LYS A 30 3.70 -24.84 -3.96
N GLU A 31 3.34 -25.62 -2.94
CA GLU A 31 1.97 -25.72 -2.41
C GLU A 31 1.46 -24.37 -1.88
N THR A 32 2.33 -23.59 -1.22
CA THR A 32 1.97 -22.25 -0.72
C THR A 32 1.67 -21.31 -1.88
N LEU A 33 2.49 -21.34 -2.93
CA LEU A 33 2.29 -20.53 -4.13
C LEU A 33 1.03 -20.93 -4.92
N GLU A 34 0.76 -22.23 -5.05
CA GLU A 34 -0.47 -22.73 -5.67
C GLU A 34 -1.71 -22.28 -4.88
N THR A 35 -1.64 -22.35 -3.55
CA THR A 35 -2.73 -21.85 -2.69
C THR A 35 -2.91 -20.33 -2.83
N ASP A 36 -1.82 -19.57 -2.86
CA ASP A 36 -1.85 -18.11 -3.02
C ASP A 36 -2.48 -17.70 -4.35
N GLU A 37 -2.10 -18.36 -5.44
CA GLU A 37 -2.68 -18.15 -6.76
C GLU A 37 -4.18 -18.46 -6.77
N GLN A 38 -4.60 -19.61 -6.24
CA GLN A 38 -6.02 -19.99 -6.16
C GLN A 38 -6.83 -18.97 -5.34
N GLN A 39 -6.29 -18.52 -4.21
CA GLN A 39 -6.94 -17.50 -3.37
C GLN A 39 -7.08 -16.16 -4.07
N LEU A 40 -6.06 -15.74 -4.83
CA LEU A 40 -6.14 -14.50 -5.61
C LEU A 40 -7.17 -14.62 -6.73
N ARG A 41 -7.20 -15.75 -7.44
CA ARG A 41 -8.22 -15.99 -8.49
C ARG A 41 -9.63 -15.93 -7.91
N GLN A 42 -9.87 -16.60 -6.78
CA GLN A 42 -11.15 -16.52 -6.07
C GLN A 42 -11.51 -15.09 -5.67
N PHE A 43 -10.54 -14.30 -5.22
CA PHE A 43 -10.77 -12.89 -4.87
C PHE A 43 -11.15 -12.06 -6.10
N VAL A 44 -10.46 -12.23 -7.23
CA VAL A 44 -10.77 -11.53 -8.49
C VAL A 44 -12.16 -11.92 -8.99
N ASP A 45 -12.50 -13.21 -8.97
CA ASP A 45 -13.84 -13.70 -9.33
C ASP A 45 -14.93 -13.09 -8.43
N TRP A 46 -14.65 -13.00 -7.12
CA TRP A 46 -15.56 -12.35 -6.18
C TRP A 46 -15.72 -10.86 -6.50
N VAL A 47 -14.63 -10.13 -6.78
CA VAL A 47 -14.67 -8.70 -7.15
C VAL A 47 -15.50 -8.51 -8.41
N LYS A 48 -15.32 -9.35 -9.43
CA LYS A 48 -16.07 -9.29 -10.68
C LYS A 48 -17.58 -9.41 -10.46
N ALA A 49 -18.01 -10.36 -9.63
CA ALA A 49 -19.41 -10.54 -9.26
C ALA A 49 -20.01 -9.33 -8.52
N GLN A 50 -19.19 -8.44 -7.95
CA GLN A 50 -19.70 -7.26 -7.25
C GLN A 50 -20.29 -6.18 -8.18
N GLU A 51 -20.05 -6.26 -9.50
CA GLU A 51 -20.67 -5.35 -10.47
C GLU A 51 -22.20 -5.54 -10.48
N GLU A 52 -22.68 -6.79 -10.42
CA GLU A 52 -24.10 -7.13 -10.50
C GLU A 52 -24.90 -6.60 -9.31
N VAL A 53 -24.27 -6.48 -8.14
CA VAL A 53 -24.86 -5.95 -6.90
C VAL A 53 -24.58 -4.45 -6.70
N GLY A 54 -23.98 -3.79 -7.69
CA GLY A 54 -23.77 -2.33 -7.69
C GLY A 54 -22.79 -1.85 -6.61
N HIS A 55 -21.77 -2.65 -6.29
CA HIS A 55 -20.68 -2.17 -5.44
C HIS A 55 -19.64 -1.44 -6.25
N GLU A 56 -19.03 -0.43 -5.63
CA GLU A 56 -17.92 0.35 -6.17
C GLU A 56 -16.70 0.11 -5.28
N LEU A 57 -15.60 -0.32 -5.88
CA LEU A 57 -14.47 -0.90 -5.14
C LEU A 57 -13.18 -0.12 -5.39
N SER A 58 -12.36 -0.02 -4.35
CA SER A 58 -10.94 0.35 -4.44
C SER A 58 -10.13 -0.75 -3.78
N ILE A 59 -9.05 -1.19 -4.40
CA ILE A 59 -8.31 -2.38 -3.99
C ILE A 59 -6.85 -2.02 -3.78
N PHE A 60 -6.27 -2.51 -2.69
CA PHE A 60 -4.85 -2.38 -2.42
C PHE A 60 -4.22 -3.75 -2.13
N PHE A 61 -3.33 -4.18 -3.01
CA PHE A 61 -2.49 -5.36 -2.79
C PHE A 61 -1.34 -5.00 -1.87
N ASN A 62 -1.35 -5.54 -0.65
CA ASN A 62 -0.35 -5.23 0.38
C ASN A 62 0.31 -6.50 0.95
N PRO A 63 1.07 -7.24 0.12
CA PRO A 63 1.65 -8.54 0.47
C PRO A 63 2.64 -8.47 1.64
N TYR A 64 2.98 -9.63 2.21
CA TYR A 64 4.15 -9.75 3.11
C TYR A 64 5.48 -9.89 2.35
N GLY A 65 5.41 -10.37 1.10
CA GLY A 65 6.54 -10.49 0.18
C GLY A 65 6.44 -9.55 -1.03
N GLU A 66 7.10 -9.89 -2.13
CA GLU A 66 7.01 -9.14 -3.40
C GLU A 66 6.00 -9.80 -4.35
N ALA A 67 4.77 -9.28 -4.35
CA ALA A 67 3.68 -9.84 -5.15
C ALA A 67 3.98 -9.83 -6.65
N LEU A 68 4.59 -8.76 -7.16
CA LEU A 68 4.73 -8.58 -8.61
C LEU A 68 5.76 -9.51 -9.23
N VAL A 69 6.59 -10.23 -8.45
CA VAL A 69 7.44 -11.32 -8.99
C VAL A 69 6.56 -12.44 -9.54
N ARG A 70 5.38 -12.64 -8.97
CA ARG A 70 4.45 -13.69 -9.38
C ARG A 70 3.54 -13.20 -10.51
N ARG A 71 3.39 -14.04 -11.53
CA ARG A 71 2.61 -13.72 -12.74
C ARG A 71 1.14 -13.45 -12.42
N TRP A 72 0.52 -14.24 -11.55
CA TRP A 72 -0.90 -14.12 -11.23
C TRP A 72 -1.29 -12.78 -10.59
N TYR A 73 -0.40 -12.12 -9.83
CA TYR A 73 -0.69 -10.76 -9.33
C TYR A 73 -0.68 -9.71 -10.43
N ARG A 74 0.21 -9.84 -11.42
CA ARG A 74 0.24 -8.94 -12.57
C ARG A 74 -1.01 -9.10 -13.43
N GLU A 75 -1.39 -10.33 -13.73
CA GLU A 75 -2.63 -10.65 -14.44
C GLU A 75 -3.87 -10.12 -13.70
N ALA A 76 -3.95 -10.35 -12.39
CA ALA A 76 -5.04 -9.85 -11.56
C ALA A 76 -5.12 -8.32 -11.57
N MET A 77 -3.99 -7.61 -11.49
CA MET A 77 -3.99 -6.15 -11.59
C MET A 77 -4.50 -5.65 -12.94
N VAL A 78 -4.07 -6.28 -14.04
CA VAL A 78 -4.57 -5.96 -15.39
C VAL A 78 -6.09 -6.14 -15.43
N GLU A 79 -6.60 -7.32 -15.05
CA GLU A 79 -8.04 -7.59 -15.09
C GLU A 79 -8.83 -6.60 -14.22
N LEU A 80 -8.42 -6.40 -12.97
CA LEU A 80 -9.08 -5.49 -12.03
C LEU A 80 -9.07 -4.03 -12.52
N SER A 81 -8.00 -3.58 -13.17
CA SER A 81 -7.89 -2.20 -13.66
C SER A 81 -8.90 -1.84 -14.74
N HIS A 82 -9.43 -2.84 -15.47
CA HIS A 82 -10.40 -2.65 -16.54
C HIS A 82 -11.86 -2.83 -16.09
N MET A 83 -12.10 -3.26 -14.85
CA MET A 83 -13.46 -3.42 -14.32
C MET A 83 -14.09 -2.05 -14.04
N ARG A 84 -15.26 -1.77 -14.61
CA ARG A 84 -15.92 -0.44 -14.53
C ARG A 84 -16.25 0.01 -13.11
N HIS A 85 -16.51 -0.95 -12.22
CA HIS A 85 -16.85 -0.70 -10.81
C HIS A 85 -15.63 -0.67 -9.90
N VAL A 86 -14.41 -0.86 -10.42
CA VAL A 86 -13.15 -0.72 -9.69
C VAL A 86 -12.55 0.66 -9.98
N HIS A 87 -12.62 1.55 -9.00
CA HIS A 87 -12.14 2.93 -9.12
C HIS A 87 -10.62 3.07 -8.93
N LYS A 88 -10.00 2.12 -8.23
CA LYS A 88 -8.56 2.12 -7.96
C LYS A 88 -8.07 0.71 -7.69
N ILE A 89 -6.95 0.32 -8.31
CA ILE A 89 -6.17 -0.87 -7.94
C ILE A 89 -4.72 -0.45 -7.75
N ALA A 90 -4.26 -0.51 -6.50
CA ALA A 90 -2.90 -0.16 -6.14
C ALA A 90 -2.13 -1.36 -5.57
N VAL A 91 -0.80 -1.36 -5.69
CA VAL A 91 0.06 -2.41 -5.16
C VAL A 91 1.28 -1.85 -4.46
N GLN A 92 1.64 -2.42 -3.31
CA GLN A 92 2.95 -2.21 -2.70
C GLN A 92 3.99 -3.13 -3.34
N THR A 93 5.07 -2.54 -3.84
CA THR A 93 6.14 -3.25 -4.55
C THR A 93 7.50 -2.58 -4.35
N ASN A 94 8.56 -3.36 -4.47
CA ASN A 94 9.94 -2.89 -4.56
C ASN A 94 10.37 -2.49 -5.99
N LEU A 95 9.46 -2.57 -6.99
CA LEU A 95 9.70 -2.25 -8.42
C LEU A 95 10.86 -3.03 -9.07
N SER A 96 11.23 -4.18 -8.53
CA SER A 96 12.33 -4.99 -9.07
C SER A 96 11.98 -5.73 -10.37
N VAL A 97 10.70 -5.92 -10.66
CA VAL A 97 10.22 -6.70 -11.81
C VAL A 97 10.20 -5.84 -13.07
N LYS A 98 10.43 -6.45 -14.23
CA LYS A 98 10.27 -5.76 -15.52
C LYS A 98 8.82 -5.27 -15.69
N LEU A 99 8.66 -4.07 -16.24
CA LEU A 99 7.37 -3.41 -16.36
C LEU A 99 6.70 -3.56 -17.74
N ASP A 100 7.17 -4.47 -18.60
CA ASP A 100 6.60 -4.65 -19.95
C ASP A 100 5.07 -4.90 -19.93
N TRP A 101 4.60 -5.66 -18.93
CA TRP A 101 3.18 -5.97 -18.68
C TRP A 101 2.36 -4.76 -18.23
N ALA A 102 2.98 -3.73 -17.66
CA ALA A 102 2.27 -2.59 -17.10
C ALA A 102 1.61 -1.74 -18.20
N ARG A 103 2.02 -1.91 -19.46
CA ARG A 103 1.36 -1.30 -20.64
C ARG A 103 -0.06 -1.80 -20.85
N GLU A 104 -0.42 -2.95 -20.29
CA GLU A 104 -1.77 -3.53 -20.38
C GLU A 104 -2.71 -2.96 -19.31
N LEU A 105 -2.19 -2.23 -18.31
CA LEU A 105 -3.00 -1.61 -17.26
C LEU A 105 -3.81 -0.43 -17.79
N ASN A 106 -4.99 -0.24 -17.21
CA ASN A 106 -5.70 1.02 -17.33
C ASN A 106 -5.04 2.08 -16.43
N SER A 107 -4.43 3.10 -17.02
CA SER A 107 -3.73 4.16 -16.30
C SER A 107 -4.63 5.05 -15.44
N GLY A 108 -5.94 5.08 -15.71
CA GLY A 108 -6.90 5.82 -14.90
C GLY A 108 -7.28 5.15 -13.58
N THR A 109 -6.96 3.87 -13.41
CA THR A 109 -7.36 3.06 -12.24
C THR A 109 -6.18 2.38 -11.55
N ALA A 110 -5.11 2.03 -12.28
CA ALA A 110 -3.96 1.35 -11.72
C ALA A 110 -2.94 2.32 -11.12
N ALA A 111 -2.37 1.97 -9.96
CA ALA A 111 -1.33 2.76 -9.32
C ALA A 111 -0.28 1.91 -8.56
N PHE A 112 0.88 2.50 -8.30
CA PHE A 112 1.99 1.82 -7.62
C PHE A 112 2.46 2.57 -6.38
N TRP A 113 2.60 1.82 -5.28
CA TRP A 113 3.37 2.22 -4.11
C TRP A 113 4.77 1.60 -4.25
N GLY A 114 5.71 2.35 -4.80
CA GLY A 114 7.09 1.91 -5.01
C GLY A 114 7.98 2.16 -3.80
N THR A 115 8.68 1.12 -3.32
CA THR A 115 9.61 1.26 -2.19
C THR A 115 11.06 1.05 -2.64
N TYR A 116 11.87 2.10 -2.51
CA TYR A 116 13.31 2.07 -2.77
C TYR A 116 14.08 1.53 -1.56
N HIS A 117 14.89 0.51 -1.81
CA HIS A 117 15.74 -0.15 -0.84
C HIS A 117 17.23 -0.01 -1.26
N PRO A 118 17.97 0.98 -0.73
CA PRO A 118 19.31 1.34 -1.23
C PRO A 118 20.35 0.20 -1.24
N ARG A 119 20.15 -0.82 -0.39
CA ARG A 119 21.05 -1.98 -0.29
C ARG A 119 20.69 -3.11 -1.24
N GLU A 120 19.49 -3.11 -1.81
CA GLU A 120 18.94 -4.20 -2.60
C GLU A 120 18.90 -3.87 -4.10
N THR A 121 19.01 -2.59 -4.46
CA THR A 121 18.98 -2.16 -5.86
C THR A 121 19.86 -0.95 -6.09
N LYS A 122 20.37 -0.83 -7.33
CA LYS A 122 21.06 0.37 -7.77
C LYS A 122 20.04 1.50 -7.94
N GLU A 123 20.39 2.69 -7.48
CA GLU A 123 19.56 3.90 -7.63
C GLU A 123 19.13 4.10 -9.09
N SER A 124 20.07 4.06 -10.02
CA SER A 124 19.79 4.24 -11.46
C SER A 124 18.82 3.19 -12.03
N SER A 125 18.85 1.95 -11.53
CA SER A 125 17.89 0.93 -11.93
C SER A 125 16.48 1.25 -11.42
N PHE A 126 16.36 1.74 -10.18
CA PHE A 126 15.07 2.11 -9.60
C PHE A 126 14.49 3.36 -10.27
N ILE A 127 15.32 4.39 -10.52
CA ILE A 127 14.94 5.58 -11.29
C ILE A 127 14.42 5.20 -12.67
N LYS A 128 15.11 4.28 -13.37
CA LYS A 128 14.66 3.79 -14.69
C LYS A 128 13.25 3.20 -14.62
N GLN A 129 12.93 2.44 -13.58
CA GLN A 129 11.58 1.89 -13.38
C GLN A 129 10.55 2.99 -13.15
N CYS A 130 10.90 4.00 -12.33
CA CYS A 130 10.03 5.16 -12.08
C CYS A 130 9.73 5.94 -13.37
N LEU A 131 10.77 6.22 -14.17
CA LEU A 131 10.61 6.90 -15.45
C LEU A 131 9.77 6.07 -16.44
N THR A 132 9.93 4.74 -16.41
CA THR A 132 9.12 3.83 -17.24
C THR A 132 7.63 3.90 -16.86
N LEU A 133 7.29 3.90 -15.56
CA LEU A 133 5.90 4.10 -15.11
C LEU A 133 5.35 5.47 -15.51
N ARG A 134 6.17 6.52 -15.36
CA ARG A 134 5.82 7.89 -15.74
C ARG A 134 5.54 8.02 -17.22
N GLU A 135 6.37 7.44 -18.09
CA GLU A 135 6.18 7.41 -19.54
C GLU A 135 4.89 6.69 -19.95
N MET A 136 4.46 5.69 -19.17
CA MET A 136 3.18 5.00 -19.36
C MET A 136 1.97 5.78 -18.82
N GLY A 137 2.19 6.92 -18.13
CA GLY A 137 1.15 7.70 -17.49
C GLY A 137 0.51 7.01 -16.29
N LEU A 138 1.18 6.02 -15.69
CA LEU A 138 0.70 5.31 -14.50
C LEU A 138 0.95 6.16 -13.25
N GLU A 139 -0.02 6.21 -12.34
CA GLU A 139 0.14 6.91 -11.07
C GLU A 139 1.04 6.09 -10.13
N PHE A 140 1.99 6.74 -9.48
CA PHE A 140 2.80 6.08 -8.46
C PHE A 140 3.41 7.07 -7.48
N SER A 141 3.79 6.55 -6.32
CA SER A 141 4.66 7.24 -5.37
C SER A 141 5.94 6.44 -5.16
N VAL A 142 6.98 7.14 -4.74
CA VAL A 142 8.23 6.52 -4.31
C VAL A 142 8.37 6.70 -2.81
N GLY A 143 8.93 5.72 -2.12
CA GLY A 143 9.44 6.01 -0.80
C GLY A 143 10.40 5.00 -0.25
N THR A 144 10.79 5.22 0.99
CA THR A 144 11.91 4.51 1.60
C THR A 144 11.81 4.58 3.12
N VAL A 145 12.58 3.76 3.82
CA VAL A 145 12.61 3.77 5.30
C VAL A 145 13.63 4.79 5.78
N GLY A 146 13.23 5.69 6.67
CA GLY A 146 14.05 6.77 7.21
C GLY A 146 15.13 6.30 8.20
N LEU A 147 15.93 5.29 7.87
CA LEU A 147 17.09 4.91 8.68
C LEU A 147 18.20 5.96 8.53
N ARG A 148 18.86 6.36 9.63
CA ARG A 148 20.00 7.30 9.60
C ARG A 148 21.09 6.88 8.59
N SER A 149 21.38 5.58 8.52
CA SER A 149 22.34 5.03 7.55
C SER A 149 21.92 5.18 6.09
N ALA A 150 20.64 5.47 5.83
CA ALA A 150 20.10 5.66 4.48
C ALA A 150 20.00 7.14 4.08
N PHE A 151 20.20 8.11 5.00
CA PHE A 151 20.01 9.54 4.69
C PHE A 151 20.74 10.01 3.41
N PRO A 152 22.02 9.65 3.16
CA PRO A 152 22.68 10.01 1.90
C PRO A 152 21.96 9.45 0.65
N ALA A 153 21.47 8.22 0.72
CA ALA A 153 20.73 7.60 -0.39
C ALA A 153 19.32 8.20 -0.56
N ILE A 154 18.70 8.67 0.53
CA ILE A 154 17.41 9.36 0.49
C ILE A 154 17.56 10.70 -0.25
N GLN A 155 18.59 11.48 0.08
CA GLN A 155 18.90 12.74 -0.61
C GLN A 155 19.14 12.51 -2.11
N SER A 156 20.05 11.58 -2.42
CA SER A 156 20.45 11.26 -3.80
C SER A 156 19.24 10.82 -4.63
N MET A 157 18.37 9.98 -4.06
CA MET A 157 17.13 9.57 -4.73
C MET A 157 16.18 10.75 -4.97
N ARG A 158 16.03 11.68 -4.01
CA ARG A 158 15.19 12.87 -4.20
C ARG A 158 15.72 13.76 -5.33
N GLU A 159 17.04 13.97 -5.38
CA GLU A 159 17.71 14.77 -6.42
C GLU A 159 17.60 14.12 -7.82
N ALA A 160 17.62 12.78 -7.87
CA ALA A 160 17.50 12.03 -9.12
C ALA A 160 16.04 11.88 -9.63
N LEU A 161 15.06 11.94 -8.74
CA LEU A 161 13.64 11.81 -9.09
C LEU A 161 13.08 13.13 -9.62
N PRO A 162 12.33 13.12 -10.73
CA PRO A 162 11.52 14.25 -11.16
C PRO A 162 10.66 14.85 -10.02
N ASP A 163 10.58 16.18 -9.98
CA ASP A 163 9.89 16.93 -8.92
C ASP A 163 8.39 16.62 -8.83
N ASP A 164 7.76 16.21 -9.93
CA ASP A 164 6.36 15.81 -10.00
C ASP A 164 6.08 14.44 -9.40
N ILE A 165 7.11 13.64 -9.10
CA ILE A 165 6.96 12.36 -8.42
C ILE A 165 7.08 12.59 -6.92
N TYR A 166 6.00 12.32 -6.19
CA TYR A 166 6.04 12.40 -4.73
C TYR A 166 6.93 11.30 -4.13
N MET A 167 7.82 11.74 -3.23
CA MET A 167 8.69 10.87 -2.46
C MET A 167 8.33 10.95 -0.98
N TRP A 168 7.89 9.85 -0.39
CA TRP A 168 7.62 9.76 1.03
C TRP A 168 8.72 9.03 1.79
N ILE A 169 8.86 9.38 3.06
CA ILE A 169 9.77 8.72 3.99
C ILE A 169 8.92 8.03 5.05
N ASN A 170 9.15 6.73 5.24
CA ASN A 170 8.54 5.98 6.33
C ASN A 170 9.43 6.09 7.56
N ALA A 171 8.95 6.81 8.57
CA ALA A 171 9.61 6.99 9.86
C ALA A 171 9.94 5.63 10.48
N PHE A 172 11.19 5.49 10.90
CA PHE A 172 11.67 4.33 11.63
C PHE A 172 11.33 4.51 13.11
N LYS A 173 10.36 3.72 13.58
CA LYS A 173 9.76 3.86 14.93
C LYS A 173 10.01 2.67 15.84
N ASP A 174 10.87 1.73 15.42
CA ASP A 174 11.24 0.57 16.25
C ASP A 174 12.14 0.95 17.44
N LYS A 175 12.66 2.18 17.44
CA LYS A 175 13.39 2.78 18.56
C LYS A 175 12.67 4.04 19.04
N PRO A 176 12.47 4.23 20.36
CA PRO A 176 11.91 5.46 20.89
C PRO A 176 12.88 6.63 20.63
N ASN A 177 12.34 7.81 20.37
CA ASN A 177 13.12 9.04 20.14
C ASN A 177 14.24 8.85 19.10
N TYR A 178 13.92 8.18 17.99
CA TYR A 178 14.92 7.81 17.00
C TYR A 178 15.51 8.99 16.22
N TYR A 179 14.80 10.11 16.11
CA TYR A 179 15.23 11.29 15.36
C TYR A 179 15.46 12.48 16.28
N GLU A 180 16.55 13.21 16.03
CA GLU A 180 16.78 14.54 16.59
C GLU A 180 15.96 15.61 15.82
N PRO A 181 15.69 16.79 16.41
CA PRO A 181 14.93 17.85 15.74
C PRO A 181 15.50 18.25 14.37
N GLU A 182 16.82 18.29 14.23
CA GLU A 182 17.52 18.62 12.98
C GLU A 182 17.30 17.53 11.92
N GLU A 183 17.26 16.26 12.33
CA GLU A 183 16.99 15.13 11.44
C GLU A 183 15.53 15.15 10.96
N VAL A 184 14.58 15.53 11.82
CA VAL A 184 13.19 15.71 11.43
C VAL A 184 13.06 16.86 10.42
N ALA A 185 13.73 17.98 10.67
CA ALA A 185 13.72 19.12 9.74
C ALA A 185 14.32 18.75 8.38
N TYR A 186 15.42 17.99 8.37
CA TYR A 186 16.06 17.48 7.17
C TYR A 186 15.16 16.52 6.38
N LEU A 187 14.53 15.54 7.04
CA LEU A 187 13.64 14.61 6.35
C LEU A 187 12.37 15.32 5.84
N ARG A 188 11.89 16.34 6.57
CA ARG A 188 10.77 17.18 6.13
C ARG A 188 11.08 18.02 4.89
N SER A 189 12.33 18.45 4.69
CA SER A 189 12.70 19.15 3.44
C SER A 189 12.69 18.23 2.21
N ILE A 190 12.64 16.91 2.40
CA ILE A 190 12.55 15.90 1.34
C ILE A 190 11.10 15.40 1.18
N ASP A 191 10.44 15.08 2.29
CA ASP A 191 9.03 14.68 2.36
C ASP A 191 8.26 15.67 3.25
N PRO A 192 7.53 16.64 2.67
CA PRO A 192 6.76 17.62 3.42
C PRO A 192 5.74 17.01 4.40
N LEU A 193 5.30 15.76 4.17
CA LEU A 193 4.33 15.05 5.00
C LEU A 193 5.00 14.10 6.01
N PHE A 194 6.33 14.11 6.13
CA PHE A 194 7.10 13.20 6.98
C PHE A 194 6.63 13.19 8.44
N GLU A 195 6.40 14.37 9.03
CA GLU A 195 5.94 14.48 10.41
C GLU A 195 4.60 13.77 10.67
N GLY A 196 3.74 13.70 9.66
CA GLY A 196 2.49 12.96 9.73
C GLY A 196 2.71 11.46 9.94
N ASN A 197 3.77 10.90 9.38
CA ASN A 197 4.17 9.51 9.54
C ASN A 197 4.95 9.24 10.84
N LEU A 198 5.69 10.24 11.31
CA LEU A 198 6.45 10.19 12.56
C LEU A 198 5.56 10.00 13.80
N ARG A 199 4.33 10.52 13.76
CA ARG A 199 3.39 10.47 14.89
C ARG A 199 2.72 9.10 15.04
N ASP A 200 2.41 8.76 16.29
CA ASP A 200 1.47 7.71 16.64
C ASP A 200 0.20 8.36 17.19
N TYR A 201 -0.93 8.11 16.55
CA TYR A 201 -2.20 8.76 16.88
C TYR A 201 -2.97 7.98 17.93
N GLU A 202 -3.41 8.66 19.00
CA GLU A 202 -4.36 8.11 19.96
C GLU A 202 -5.65 7.74 19.23
N SER A 203 -6.00 6.45 19.25
CA SER A 203 -7.09 5.91 18.45
C SER A 203 -8.10 5.10 19.26
N TYR A 204 -7.80 4.74 20.51
CA TYR A 204 -8.74 3.96 21.30
C TYR A 204 -10.07 4.69 21.48
N GLY A 205 -11.18 4.02 21.17
CA GLY A 205 -12.52 4.60 21.25
C GLY A 205 -12.89 5.53 20.09
N LYS A 206 -11.93 5.95 19.25
CA LYS A 206 -12.20 6.85 18.12
C LYS A 206 -12.85 6.14 16.92
N GLY A 207 -13.53 6.93 16.09
CA GLY A 207 -14.08 6.50 14.80
C GLY A 207 -13.00 6.21 13.76
N CYS A 208 -13.25 5.22 12.91
CA CYS A 208 -12.39 4.83 11.81
C CYS A 208 -13.21 4.05 10.77
N ALA A 209 -12.95 4.29 9.49
CA ALA A 209 -13.64 3.60 8.38
C ALA A 209 -13.31 2.09 8.31
N ALA A 210 -12.29 1.63 9.05
CA ALA A 210 -11.92 0.23 9.18
C ALA A 210 -13.07 -0.62 9.75
N GLY A 211 -13.59 -1.53 8.93
CA GLY A 211 -14.71 -2.42 9.24
C GLY A 211 -16.10 -1.91 8.84
N SER A 212 -16.21 -0.68 8.31
CA SER A 212 -17.46 -0.16 7.73
C SER A 212 -17.34 0.08 6.23
N GLU A 213 -16.29 0.77 5.80
CA GLU A 213 -15.99 1.03 4.38
C GLU A 213 -14.65 0.41 3.95
N VAL A 214 -13.74 0.20 4.89
CA VAL A 214 -12.38 -0.30 4.63
C VAL A 214 -12.22 -1.68 5.26
N PHE A 215 -11.84 -2.68 4.46
CA PHE A 215 -11.77 -4.06 4.90
C PHE A 215 -10.39 -4.65 4.62
N TYR A 216 -9.85 -5.34 5.62
CA TYR A 216 -8.59 -6.05 5.49
C TYR A 216 -8.89 -7.54 5.25
N VAL A 217 -8.70 -7.97 4.01
CA VAL A 217 -9.07 -9.29 3.49
C VAL A 217 -7.82 -10.16 3.37
N GLN A 218 -7.84 -11.31 4.03
CA GLN A 218 -6.83 -12.34 3.84
C GLN A 218 -7.27 -13.25 2.68
N GLY A 219 -6.33 -13.82 1.92
CA GLY A 219 -6.62 -14.66 0.74
C GLY A 219 -7.62 -15.80 1.01
N SER A 220 -7.59 -16.36 2.23
CA SER A 220 -8.58 -17.35 2.68
C SER A 220 -10.04 -16.87 2.76
N GLY A 221 -10.29 -15.56 2.62
CA GLY A 221 -11.59 -14.93 2.79
C GLY A 221 -11.83 -14.31 4.18
N HIS A 222 -11.01 -14.63 5.19
CA HIS A 222 -11.12 -14.00 6.51
C HIS A 222 -10.93 -12.48 6.44
N VAL A 223 -11.84 -11.75 7.10
CA VAL A 223 -11.82 -10.28 7.12
C VAL A 223 -11.52 -9.80 8.52
N LYS A 224 -10.59 -8.84 8.61
CA LYS A 224 -10.29 -8.04 9.80
C LYS A 224 -10.69 -6.59 9.51
N ARG A 225 -10.88 -5.81 10.56
CA ARG A 225 -11.12 -4.36 10.41
C ARG A 225 -9.91 -3.63 9.84
N CYS A 226 -8.76 -3.91 10.44
CA CYS A 226 -7.50 -3.24 10.19
C CYS A 226 -6.38 -4.29 10.26
N TYR A 227 -5.26 -4.04 9.58
CA TYR A 227 -4.12 -4.96 9.57
C TYR A 227 -3.57 -5.26 10.99
N LYS A 228 -3.68 -4.31 11.93
CA LYS A 228 -3.15 -4.43 13.31
C LYS A 228 -4.12 -5.12 14.26
N ASP A 229 -5.43 -5.07 14.00
CA ASP A 229 -6.43 -5.75 14.84
C ASP A 229 -6.43 -7.24 14.49
N ARG A 230 -6.17 -8.09 15.48
CA ARG A 230 -6.14 -9.54 15.29
C ARG A 230 -7.53 -10.16 15.18
N ARG A 231 -8.59 -9.44 15.58
CA ARG A 231 -9.96 -9.95 15.56
C ARG A 231 -10.48 -10.08 14.13
N ILE A 232 -10.93 -11.27 13.78
CA ILE A 232 -11.71 -11.55 12.58
C ILE A 232 -13.13 -11.05 12.81
N ILE A 233 -13.67 -10.29 11.85
CA ILE A 233 -15.04 -9.78 11.86
C ILE A 233 -16.01 -10.59 11.00
N GLY A 234 -15.48 -11.47 10.16
CA GLY A 234 -16.27 -12.40 9.35
C GLY A 234 -15.47 -12.90 8.15
N HIS A 235 -16.16 -13.33 7.10
CA HIS A 235 -15.60 -13.95 5.92
C HIS A 235 -16.20 -13.38 4.62
N LEU A 236 -15.36 -12.79 3.76
CA LEU A 236 -15.77 -12.05 2.57
C LEU A 236 -16.69 -12.86 1.66
N TYR A 237 -16.27 -14.09 1.31
CA TYR A 237 -16.98 -14.93 0.33
C TYR A 237 -18.29 -15.53 0.86
N ARG A 238 -18.55 -15.46 2.17
CA ARG A 238 -19.77 -16.03 2.80
C ARG A 238 -20.71 -14.95 3.29
N ASP A 239 -20.15 -13.93 3.92
CA ASP A 239 -20.91 -12.92 4.63
C ASP A 239 -21.20 -11.70 3.72
N GLY A 240 -20.36 -11.41 2.73
CA GLY A 240 -20.49 -10.23 1.85
C GLY A 240 -20.18 -8.92 2.60
N LEU A 241 -20.07 -7.81 1.86
CA LEU A 241 -19.69 -6.54 2.49
C LEU A 241 -20.80 -5.96 3.38
N GLU A 242 -22.05 -6.20 3.03
CA GLU A 242 -23.22 -5.70 3.75
C GLU A 242 -23.30 -6.24 5.18
N LYS A 243 -23.03 -7.54 5.37
CA LYS A 243 -23.04 -8.13 6.73
C LYS A 243 -21.79 -7.79 7.52
N LEU A 244 -20.66 -7.56 6.84
CA LEU A 244 -19.39 -7.22 7.48
C LEU A 244 -19.37 -5.77 7.96
N SER A 245 -19.96 -4.87 7.18
CA SER A 245 -19.98 -3.43 7.41
C SER A 245 -20.70 -3.09 8.71
N ALA A 246 -19.97 -2.49 9.65
CA ALA A 246 -20.56 -1.79 10.78
C ALA A 246 -19.57 -0.80 11.40
N ASP A 247 -20.09 0.30 11.91
CA ASP A 247 -19.31 1.25 12.69
C ASP A 247 -18.88 0.65 14.01
N ARG A 248 -17.58 0.73 14.27
CA ARG A 248 -16.96 0.15 15.47
C ARG A 248 -15.87 1.11 15.95
N PRO A 249 -15.84 1.49 17.24
CA PRO A 249 -14.73 2.26 17.78
C PRO A 249 -13.42 1.47 17.64
N CYS A 250 -12.31 2.16 17.41
CA CYS A 250 -11.00 1.52 17.33
C CYS A 250 -10.59 0.95 18.70
N ARG A 251 -9.98 -0.24 18.68
CA ARG A 251 -9.53 -0.98 19.88
C ARG A 251 -8.03 -0.84 20.14
N MET A 252 -7.30 -0.24 19.21
CA MET A 252 -5.87 0.00 19.35
C MET A 252 -5.65 1.25 20.19
N LYS A 253 -4.69 1.23 21.12
CA LYS A 253 -4.28 2.43 21.87
C LYS A 253 -3.75 3.50 20.89
N LYS A 254 -2.80 3.08 20.06
CA LYS A 254 -2.12 3.92 19.08
C LYS A 254 -2.20 3.36 17.66
N CYS A 255 -2.51 4.23 16.70
CA CYS A 255 -2.45 3.98 15.28
C CYS A 255 -1.23 4.69 14.68
N GLY A 256 -0.29 3.92 14.12
CA GLY A 256 1.03 4.44 13.75
C GLY A 256 1.46 4.09 12.33
N CYS A 257 0.64 3.37 11.56
CA CYS A 257 1.00 3.00 10.20
C CYS A 257 0.10 3.75 9.23
N TYR A 258 0.67 4.18 8.11
CA TYR A 258 -0.04 4.92 7.07
C TYR A 258 -1.35 4.23 6.67
N ILE A 259 -1.30 2.94 6.34
CA ILE A 259 -2.49 2.15 5.96
C ILE A 259 -3.54 1.96 7.09
N GLY A 260 -3.26 2.48 8.28
CA GLY A 260 -4.19 2.52 9.41
C GLY A 260 -4.69 3.94 9.68
N TYR A 261 -3.79 4.88 9.98
CA TYR A 261 -4.19 6.20 10.48
C TYR A 261 -4.91 7.04 9.42
N ILE A 262 -4.66 6.79 8.14
CA ILE A 262 -5.32 7.55 7.07
C ILE A 262 -6.83 7.32 7.03
N HIS A 263 -7.30 6.23 7.63
CA HIS A 263 -8.71 5.85 7.68
C HIS A 263 -9.40 6.27 8.99
N MET A 264 -8.71 6.94 9.90
CA MET A 264 -9.35 7.56 11.07
C MET A 264 -10.27 8.70 10.61
N THR A 265 -11.42 8.87 11.26
CA THR A 265 -12.41 9.87 10.82
C THR A 265 -11.91 11.31 10.93
N ASP A 266 -11.03 11.59 11.90
CA ASP A 266 -10.38 12.89 12.14
C ASP A 266 -9.04 13.05 11.39
N SER A 267 -8.72 12.14 10.47
CA SER A 267 -7.46 12.15 9.72
C SER A 267 -7.46 13.21 8.61
N PRO A 268 -6.49 14.15 8.59
CA PRO A 268 -6.37 15.12 7.50
C PRO A 268 -5.87 14.47 6.19
N PHE A 269 -5.35 13.24 6.27
CA PHE A 269 -4.71 12.58 5.14
C PHE A 269 -5.69 12.19 4.03
N ARG A 270 -6.99 12.03 4.35
CA ARG A 270 -7.98 11.70 3.32
C ARG A 270 -8.12 12.83 2.31
N GLU A 271 -8.09 14.07 2.76
CA GLU A 271 -8.13 15.27 1.90
C GLU A 271 -6.79 15.50 1.21
N ILE A 272 -5.67 15.33 1.92
CA ILE A 272 -4.31 15.51 1.37
C ILE A 272 -4.04 14.56 0.21
N TYR A 273 -4.38 13.28 0.37
CA TYR A 273 -4.09 12.26 -0.63
C TYR A 273 -5.22 12.05 -1.64
N GLY A 274 -6.46 12.43 -1.31
CA GLY A 274 -7.60 12.35 -2.20
C GLY A 274 -7.70 10.98 -2.89
N ARG A 275 -7.66 10.97 -4.22
CA ARG A 275 -7.71 9.72 -5.03
C ARG A 275 -6.46 8.85 -4.91
N GLY A 276 -5.32 9.41 -4.53
CA GLY A 276 -4.05 8.71 -4.38
C GLY A 276 -3.79 8.14 -2.98
N LEU A 277 -4.85 8.04 -2.15
CA LEU A 277 -4.78 7.57 -0.76
C LEU A 277 -4.15 6.18 -0.62
N LEU A 278 -4.44 5.25 -1.54
CA LEU A 278 -4.00 3.85 -1.43
C LEU A 278 -2.53 3.67 -1.76
N GLU A 279 -2.05 4.39 -2.77
CA GLU A 279 -0.67 4.40 -3.25
C GLU A 279 0.19 5.46 -2.57
N ARG A 280 -0.35 6.23 -1.60
CA ARG A 280 0.36 7.31 -0.89
C ARG A 280 0.90 8.37 -1.86
N ASN A 281 0.05 8.82 -2.78
CA ASN A 281 0.37 9.87 -3.74
C ASN A 281 -0.54 11.09 -3.53
N PRO A 282 -0.04 12.23 -3.05
CA PRO A 282 -0.86 13.40 -2.73
C PRO A 282 -1.37 14.10 -3.99
N GLU A 283 -2.45 14.86 -3.85
CA GLU A 283 -2.88 15.74 -4.93
C GLU A 283 -1.82 16.84 -5.17
N SER A 284 -1.53 17.16 -6.44
CA SER A 284 -0.40 18.01 -6.83
C SER A 284 -0.36 19.40 -6.15
N ALA A 285 -1.50 19.91 -5.69
CA ALA A 285 -1.61 21.17 -4.94
C ALA A 285 -0.93 21.15 -3.56
N VAL A 286 -0.58 19.96 -3.04
CA VAL A 286 0.09 19.79 -1.75
C VAL A 286 1.62 19.74 -1.90
N MET A 287 2.14 19.42 -3.09
CA MET A 287 3.59 19.29 -3.33
C MET A 287 4.35 20.62 -3.43
N THR A 288 3.63 21.75 -3.57
CA THR A 288 4.18 23.10 -3.76
C THR A 288 4.11 23.99 -2.51
N ARG A 289 3.84 23.42 -1.33
CA ARG A 289 3.77 24.16 -0.05
C ARG A 289 4.87 23.75 0.91
#